data_AF-A0A8T5XQK2-F1
#
_entry.id   AF-A0A8T5XQK2-F1
#
_cell.length_a   1.000
_cell.length_b   1.000
_cell.length_c   1.000
_cell.angle_alpha   90.00
_cell.angle_beta   90.00
_cell.angle_gamma   90.00
#
_symmetry.space_group_name_H-M   'P 1'
#
loop_
_entity.id
_entity.type
_entity.pdbx_description
1 polymer ?
#
loop_
_entity_poly.entity_id
_entity_poly.type
_entity_poly.pdbx_seq_one_letter_code
_entity_poly.pdbx_strand_id
1 'polypeptide(L)'
;MTEEKINKMILNACREDAFKFEKFINEDKSIIYSGKKGQWSYLVELLIITIKSLYPSKKEVKVSINYDRFIKELNLWKYYRHGNNKSLINLLTKDNESIYWQEDDESIFVRILAIVISNKKYENIKKEVIKNILFTTGNIKNLLEGIILSKVLFILINKDNVEYKEILKYLKEEIIHMSQRDFLDNNKDYFRFELNTYPRKFSLDFEREKIKLLNILNGIKGKEFTNLIHTLEILKNKSCNENSSFFVNVIKGIYLEEEFKYDIKDEKFIKVLCKYLIKLRKGRVNPESLEVNEYKLPDIFTFKEGEEFNHTLLNRAIIIKKTTYKNYLISYVKTKTGIYRFAKFKNTL
;
A
#
# COMPACT_ATOMS: atom_id res chain seq x y z
N MET A 1 -11.69 11.69 -14.90
CA MET A 1 -10.46 10.96 -14.52
C MET A 1 -9.63 10.59 -15.76
N THR A 2 -8.54 11.30 -16.02
CA THR A 2 -7.62 11.04 -17.14
C THR A 2 -6.50 10.08 -16.72
N GLU A 3 -5.89 9.40 -17.70
CA GLU A 3 -4.70 8.58 -17.47
C GLU A 3 -3.52 9.42 -16.96
N GLU A 4 -3.40 10.64 -17.46
CA GLU A 4 -2.40 11.61 -17.06
C GLU A 4 -2.46 11.94 -15.56
N LYS A 5 -3.65 12.22 -15.01
CA LYS A 5 -3.82 12.49 -13.57
C LYS A 5 -3.33 11.31 -12.72
N ILE A 6 -3.61 10.07 -13.12
CA ILE A 6 -3.16 8.86 -12.40
C ILE A 6 -1.65 8.65 -12.54
N ASN A 7 -1.10 8.85 -13.73
CA ASN A 7 0.34 8.79 -13.92
C ASN A 7 1.04 9.81 -13.04
N LYS A 8 0.57 11.05 -13.02
CA LYS A 8 1.16 12.13 -12.23
C LYS A 8 1.15 11.82 -10.74
N MET A 9 0.00 11.43 -10.18
CA MET A 9 -0.09 11.14 -8.74
C MET A 9 0.80 9.95 -8.32
N ILE A 10 0.82 8.86 -9.10
CA ILE A 10 1.58 7.65 -8.75
C ILE A 10 3.07 7.88 -8.96
N LEU A 11 3.47 8.48 -10.08
CA LEU A 11 4.89 8.74 -10.37
C LEU A 11 5.47 9.73 -9.38
N ASN A 12 4.73 10.78 -9.01
CA ASN A 12 5.22 11.75 -8.02
C ASN A 12 5.58 11.07 -6.69
N ALA A 13 4.70 10.19 -6.20
CA ALA A 13 4.95 9.42 -4.97
C ALA A 13 6.08 8.39 -5.13
N CYS A 14 6.16 7.68 -6.27
CA CYS A 14 7.23 6.70 -6.50
C CYS A 14 8.61 7.36 -6.61
N ARG A 15 8.69 8.54 -7.24
CA ARG A 15 9.92 9.31 -7.39
C ARG A 15 10.43 9.84 -6.06
N GLU A 16 9.52 10.33 -5.23
CA GLU A 16 9.86 10.79 -3.89
C GLU A 16 10.30 9.65 -2.97
N ASP A 17 9.63 8.49 -3.03
CA ASP A 17 10.02 7.30 -2.28
C ASP A 17 11.42 6.83 -2.64
N ALA A 18 11.74 6.79 -3.94
CA ALA A 18 13.08 6.42 -4.41
C ALA A 18 14.14 7.43 -3.95
N PHE A 19 13.86 8.73 -4.03
CA PHE A 19 14.77 9.77 -3.55
C PHE A 19 15.06 9.62 -2.04
N LYS A 20 14.01 9.42 -1.23
CA LYS A 20 14.15 9.20 0.21
C LYS A 20 14.91 7.92 0.54
N PHE A 21 14.63 6.85 -0.18
CA PHE A 21 15.31 5.58 0.01
C PHE A 21 16.80 5.69 -0.32
N GLU A 22 17.17 6.36 -1.42
CA GLU A 22 18.57 6.61 -1.77
C GLU A 22 19.27 7.50 -0.72
N LYS A 23 18.60 8.55 -0.24
CA LYS A 23 19.11 9.39 0.86
C LYS A 23 19.37 8.57 2.13
N PHE A 24 18.41 7.75 2.55
CA PHE A 24 18.53 6.88 3.72
C PHE A 24 19.72 5.91 3.62
N ILE A 25 19.90 5.27 2.47
CA ILE A 25 21.04 4.38 2.22
C ILE A 25 22.38 5.13 2.29
N ASN A 26 22.44 6.34 1.73
CA ASN A 26 23.68 7.12 1.70
C ASN A 26 24.06 7.68 3.09
N GLU A 27 23.06 7.96 3.93
CA GLU A 27 23.26 8.44 5.31
C GLU A 27 23.67 7.31 6.26
N ASP A 28 23.07 6.12 6.11
CA ASP A 28 23.40 4.95 6.93
C ASP A 28 24.53 4.11 6.31
N LYS A 29 25.77 4.48 6.64
CA LYS A 29 26.99 3.79 6.20
C LYS A 29 27.07 2.31 6.61
N SER A 30 26.19 1.82 7.50
CA SER A 30 26.13 0.40 7.86
C SER A 30 25.40 -0.45 6.81
N ILE A 31 24.64 0.17 5.91
CA ILE A 31 23.87 -0.51 4.86
C ILE A 31 24.75 -0.72 3.63
N ILE A 32 25.21 -1.95 3.42
CA ILE A 32 25.83 -2.34 2.15
C ILE A 32 24.72 -2.55 1.12
N TYR A 33 24.37 -1.47 0.41
CA TYR A 33 23.40 -1.50 -0.69
C TYR A 33 24.10 -1.69 -2.04
N SER A 34 23.61 -2.64 -2.83
CA SER A 34 24.14 -2.97 -4.17
C SER A 34 23.07 -2.88 -5.27
N GLY A 35 21.96 -2.20 -4.99
CA GLY A 35 20.89 -2.06 -5.97
C GLY A 35 21.12 -0.90 -6.94
N LYS A 36 20.21 -0.74 -7.89
CA LYS A 36 20.33 0.24 -8.98
C LYS A 36 20.02 1.65 -8.48
N LYS A 37 20.58 2.66 -9.15
CA LYS A 37 20.17 4.08 -9.00
C LYS A 37 18.66 4.22 -9.23
N GLY A 38 18.00 5.08 -8.45
CA GLY A 38 16.56 5.29 -8.57
C GLY A 38 15.72 4.10 -8.09
N GLN A 39 16.27 3.26 -7.21
CA GLN A 39 15.53 2.20 -6.54
C GLN A 39 14.54 2.80 -5.54
N TRP A 40 13.29 2.33 -5.61
CA TRP A 40 12.28 2.58 -4.61
C TRP A 40 12.35 1.61 -3.43
N SER A 41 11.75 2.04 -2.31
CA SER A 41 11.61 1.25 -1.10
C SER A 41 10.50 0.20 -1.23
N TYR A 42 10.26 -0.49 -0.12
CA TYR A 42 9.17 -1.43 0.05
C TYR A 42 7.78 -0.83 -0.17
N LEU A 43 7.61 0.49 -0.07
CA LEU A 43 6.33 1.16 -0.31
C LEU A 43 5.88 0.94 -1.76
N VAL A 44 6.72 1.24 -2.76
CA VAL A 44 6.38 0.99 -4.17
C VAL A 44 6.27 -0.50 -4.46
N GLU A 45 7.05 -1.35 -3.79
CA GLU A 45 6.90 -2.82 -3.92
C GLU A 45 5.51 -3.28 -3.47
N LEU A 46 4.98 -2.73 -2.39
CA LEU A 46 3.62 -3.01 -1.91
C LEU A 46 2.55 -2.42 -2.81
N LEU A 47 2.78 -1.27 -3.44
CA LEU A 47 1.89 -0.76 -4.48
C LEU A 47 1.75 -1.81 -5.59
N ILE A 48 2.87 -2.31 -6.09
CA ILE A 48 2.91 -3.32 -7.16
C ILE A 48 2.18 -4.60 -6.73
N ILE A 49 2.48 -5.12 -5.53
CA ILE A 49 1.85 -6.33 -4.99
C ILE A 49 0.34 -6.15 -4.86
N THR A 50 -0.10 -4.99 -4.36
CA THR A 50 -1.52 -4.68 -4.21
C THR A 50 -2.20 -4.65 -5.58
N ILE A 51 -1.62 -3.95 -6.56
CA ILE A 51 -2.17 -3.87 -7.93
C ILE A 51 -2.26 -5.26 -8.57
N LYS A 52 -1.22 -6.09 -8.44
CA LYS A 52 -1.21 -7.48 -8.93
C LYS A 52 -2.29 -8.34 -8.28
N SER A 53 -2.70 -7.99 -7.06
CA SER A 53 -3.68 -8.74 -6.28
C SER A 53 -5.11 -8.21 -6.46
N LEU A 54 -5.32 -7.13 -7.22
CA LEU A 54 -6.66 -6.64 -7.52
C LEU A 54 -7.38 -7.59 -8.48
N TYR A 55 -8.62 -7.93 -8.12
CA TYR A 55 -9.47 -8.87 -8.83
C TYR A 55 -10.87 -8.25 -9.04
N PRO A 56 -11.29 -8.03 -10.30
CA PRO A 56 -12.65 -7.56 -10.60
C PRO A 56 -13.67 -8.67 -10.30
N SER A 57 -14.79 -8.31 -9.67
CA SER A 57 -15.87 -9.26 -9.39
C SER A 57 -16.52 -9.75 -10.68
N LYS A 58 -16.87 -11.04 -10.72
CA LYS A 58 -17.66 -11.64 -11.81
C LYS A 58 -19.15 -11.22 -11.76
N LYS A 59 -19.64 -10.80 -10.60
CA LYS A 59 -21.09 -10.56 -10.35
C LYS A 59 -21.44 -9.08 -10.16
N GLU A 60 -20.50 -8.27 -9.70
CA GLU A 60 -20.75 -6.89 -9.28
C GLU A 60 -19.74 -5.92 -9.91
N VAL A 61 -20.12 -4.64 -10.04
CA VAL A 61 -19.19 -3.57 -10.44
C VAL A 61 -18.32 -3.18 -9.23
N LYS A 62 -17.41 -4.09 -8.86
CA LYS A 62 -16.48 -3.98 -7.73
C LYS A 62 -15.13 -4.59 -8.10
N VAL A 63 -14.04 -3.98 -7.66
CA VAL A 63 -12.70 -4.57 -7.66
C VAL A 63 -12.29 -4.78 -6.20
N SER A 64 -11.89 -6.00 -5.86
CA SER A 64 -11.48 -6.38 -4.51
C SER A 64 -10.04 -6.90 -4.53
N ILE A 65 -9.41 -7.04 -3.37
CA ILE A 65 -8.14 -7.74 -3.26
C ILE A 65 -8.41 -9.25 -3.20
N ASN A 66 -7.73 -10.01 -4.06
CA ASN A 66 -7.56 -11.44 -3.88
C ASN A 66 -6.52 -11.66 -2.78
N TYR A 67 -6.99 -11.87 -1.55
CA TYR A 67 -6.13 -12.00 -0.36
C TYR A 67 -5.25 -13.25 -0.38
N ASP A 68 -5.69 -14.32 -1.05
CA ASP A 68 -4.87 -15.52 -1.25
C ASP A 68 -3.65 -15.20 -2.11
N ARG A 69 -3.86 -14.52 -3.25
CA ARG A 69 -2.77 -14.00 -4.08
C ARG A 69 -1.90 -13.01 -3.32
N PHE A 70 -2.51 -12.09 -2.59
CA PHE A 70 -1.80 -11.05 -1.84
C PHE A 70 -0.82 -11.65 -0.82
N ILE A 71 -1.26 -12.64 -0.03
CA ILE A 71 -0.39 -13.36 0.92
C ILE A 71 0.74 -14.12 0.22
N LYS A 72 0.46 -14.75 -0.92
CA LYS A 72 1.50 -15.45 -1.70
C LYS A 72 2.55 -14.48 -2.24
N GLU A 73 2.15 -13.31 -2.74
CA GLU A 73 3.07 -12.25 -3.16
C GLU A 73 3.88 -11.70 -1.97
N LEU A 74 3.27 -11.48 -0.80
CA LEU A 74 3.98 -11.05 0.41
C LEU A 74 5.00 -12.11 0.91
N ASN A 75 4.65 -13.39 0.84
CA ASN A 75 5.54 -14.50 1.17
C ASN A 75 6.79 -14.55 0.28
N LEU A 76 6.66 -14.13 -0.97
CA LEU A 76 7.78 -13.98 -1.89
C LEU A 76 8.56 -12.69 -1.62
N TRP A 77 7.85 -11.59 -1.37
CA TRP A 77 8.40 -10.26 -1.08
C TRP A 77 9.38 -10.22 0.08
N LYS A 78 9.15 -11.02 1.13
CA LYS A 78 10.05 -11.09 2.30
C LYS A 78 11.52 -11.36 1.93
N TYR A 79 11.78 -11.98 0.78
CA TYR A 79 13.11 -12.31 0.29
C TYR A 79 13.75 -11.25 -0.61
N TYR A 80 13.00 -10.29 -1.18
CA TYR A 80 13.57 -9.25 -2.08
C TYR A 80 13.29 -7.81 -1.63
N ARG A 81 12.62 -7.64 -0.49
CA ARG A 81 12.16 -6.33 0.01
C ARG A 81 13.26 -5.31 0.26
N HIS A 82 12.94 -4.04 -0.01
CA HIS A 82 13.80 -2.89 0.26
C HIS A 82 13.27 -2.04 1.42
N GLY A 83 13.55 -2.51 2.64
CA GLY A 83 13.07 -1.88 3.88
C GLY A 83 12.36 -2.89 4.79
N ASN A 84 11.88 -2.41 5.92
CA ASN A 84 11.20 -3.24 6.90
C ASN A 84 9.83 -2.65 7.25
N ASN A 85 8.84 -3.53 7.43
CA ASN A 85 7.52 -3.16 7.91
C ASN A 85 7.08 -4.25 8.90
N LYS A 86 6.99 -3.88 10.17
CA LYS A 86 6.70 -4.85 11.24
C LYS A 86 5.30 -5.45 11.12
N SER A 87 4.30 -4.66 10.75
CA SER A 87 2.92 -5.13 10.62
C SER A 87 2.76 -6.20 9.53
N LEU A 88 3.45 -6.03 8.39
CA LEU A 88 3.48 -7.00 7.30
C LEU A 88 4.34 -8.22 7.61
N ILE A 89 5.45 -8.06 8.34
CA ILE A 89 6.21 -9.23 8.79
C ILE A 89 5.42 -10.03 9.82
N ASN A 90 4.76 -9.37 10.76
CA ASN A 90 3.87 -10.00 11.72
C ASN A 90 2.68 -10.71 11.03
N LEU A 91 2.18 -10.21 9.91
CA LEU A 91 1.20 -10.93 9.09
C LEU A 91 1.75 -12.25 8.54
N LEU A 92 3.02 -12.27 8.12
CA LEU A 92 3.65 -13.44 7.51
C LEU A 92 4.12 -14.48 8.53
N THR A 93 4.54 -14.06 9.73
CA THR A 93 4.97 -14.98 10.77
C THR A 93 3.82 -15.37 11.72
N LYS A 94 2.81 -14.50 11.85
CA LYS A 94 1.55 -14.67 12.62
C LYS A 94 1.65 -14.60 14.14
N ASP A 95 2.69 -13.98 14.68
CA ASP A 95 3.09 -14.30 16.05
C ASP A 95 2.78 -13.26 17.13
N ASN A 96 2.27 -12.06 16.79
CA ASN A 96 2.21 -10.99 17.79
C ASN A 96 0.94 -10.12 17.73
N GLU A 97 0.05 -10.32 18.69
CA GLU A 97 -1.17 -9.53 18.89
C GLU A 97 -0.86 -8.05 19.20
N SER A 98 0.17 -7.79 20.02
CA SER A 98 0.56 -6.42 20.37
C SER A 98 0.98 -5.62 19.15
N ILE A 99 1.81 -6.19 18.27
CA ILE A 99 2.19 -5.55 17.01
C ILE A 99 0.95 -5.30 16.15
N TYR A 100 0.00 -6.24 16.09
CA TYR A 100 -1.22 -6.05 15.32
C TYR A 100 -2.08 -4.90 15.85
N TRP A 101 -2.27 -4.80 17.17
CA TRP A 101 -3.17 -3.79 17.76
C TRP A 101 -2.54 -2.41 17.88
N GLN A 102 -1.22 -2.33 18.07
CA GLN A 102 -0.55 -1.10 18.49
C GLN A 102 0.40 -0.50 17.44
N GLU A 103 1.02 -1.31 16.58
CA GLU A 103 2.02 -0.80 15.63
C GLU A 103 1.36 0.08 14.56
N ASP A 104 1.96 1.24 14.33
CA ASP A 104 1.60 2.15 13.25
C ASP A 104 2.08 1.57 11.91
N ASP A 105 1.17 1.42 10.94
CA ASP A 105 1.50 0.87 9.62
C ASP A 105 1.32 1.91 8.50
N GLU A 106 2.34 2.70 8.20
CA GLU A 106 2.30 3.68 7.11
C GLU A 106 2.05 3.05 5.72
N SER A 107 2.32 1.75 5.58
CA SER A 107 2.23 1.09 4.28
C SER A 107 0.77 0.88 3.83
N ILE A 108 -0.22 1.04 4.74
CA ILE A 108 -1.65 0.97 4.39
C ILE A 108 -2.01 1.99 3.31
N PHE A 109 -1.38 3.17 3.33
CA PHE A 109 -1.77 4.29 2.49
C PHE A 109 -1.46 4.04 1.02
N VAL A 110 -0.43 3.24 0.74
CA VAL A 110 -0.08 2.78 -0.60
C VAL A 110 -1.11 1.78 -1.13
N ARG A 111 -1.64 0.91 -0.25
CA ARG A 111 -2.66 -0.07 -0.64
C ARG A 111 -4.00 0.59 -0.90
N ILE A 112 -4.37 1.57 -0.07
CA ILE A 112 -5.56 2.40 -0.23
C ILE A 112 -5.57 3.07 -1.60
N LEU A 113 -4.43 3.60 -2.07
CA LEU A 113 -4.32 4.22 -3.38
C LEU A 113 -4.80 3.30 -4.52
N ALA A 114 -4.32 2.06 -4.55
CA ALA A 114 -4.69 1.09 -5.58
C ALA A 114 -6.19 0.71 -5.50
N ILE A 115 -6.74 0.57 -4.29
CA ILE A 115 -8.15 0.25 -4.05
C ILE A 115 -9.05 1.39 -4.56
N VAL A 116 -8.72 2.65 -4.22
CA VAL A 116 -9.52 3.82 -4.60
C VAL A 116 -9.53 4.02 -6.12
N ILE A 117 -8.37 3.97 -6.77
CA ILE A 117 -8.26 4.21 -8.21
C ILE A 117 -9.04 3.15 -9.00
N SER A 118 -8.98 1.89 -8.58
CA SER A 118 -9.61 0.77 -9.28
C SER A 118 -11.14 0.68 -9.11
N ASN A 119 -11.75 1.45 -8.19
CA ASN A 119 -13.18 1.34 -7.87
C ASN A 119 -13.97 2.64 -8.10
N LYS A 120 -15.17 2.52 -8.69
CA LYS A 120 -16.04 3.67 -8.98
C LYS A 120 -16.96 4.11 -7.84
N LYS A 121 -17.41 3.17 -7.01
CA LYS A 121 -18.38 3.41 -5.92
C LYS A 121 -17.64 3.50 -4.59
N TYR A 122 -17.91 4.54 -3.80
CA TYR A 122 -17.19 4.77 -2.56
C TYR A 122 -17.51 3.71 -1.49
N GLU A 123 -18.72 3.16 -1.49
CA GLU A 123 -19.14 2.10 -0.57
C GLU A 123 -18.26 0.85 -0.74
N ASN A 124 -17.96 0.50 -2.00
CA ASN A 124 -17.06 -0.59 -2.35
C ASN A 124 -15.61 -0.31 -1.93
N ILE A 125 -15.16 0.93 -2.12
CA ILE A 125 -13.83 1.39 -1.67
C ILE A 125 -13.74 1.27 -0.15
N LYS A 126 -14.68 1.86 0.59
CA LYS A 126 -14.69 1.89 2.05
C LYS A 126 -14.64 0.47 2.62
N LYS A 127 -15.50 -0.43 2.11
CA LYS A 127 -15.51 -1.83 2.54
C LYS A 127 -14.16 -2.53 2.31
N GLU A 128 -13.57 -2.35 1.13
CA GLU A 128 -12.29 -2.98 0.79
C GLU A 128 -11.11 -2.36 1.54
N VAL A 129 -11.12 -1.04 1.78
CA VAL A 129 -10.13 -0.33 2.59
C VAL A 129 -10.16 -0.83 4.03
N ILE A 130 -11.34 -0.89 4.66
CA ILE A 130 -11.48 -1.42 6.02
C ILE A 130 -10.97 -2.85 6.09
N LYS A 131 -11.41 -3.70 5.17
CA LYS A 131 -10.95 -5.10 5.10
C LYS A 131 -9.43 -5.19 4.93
N ASN A 132 -8.82 -4.37 4.08
CA ASN A 132 -7.38 -4.41 3.84
C ASN A 132 -6.55 -3.91 5.02
N ILE A 133 -7.01 -2.87 5.72
CA ILE A 133 -6.34 -2.39 6.93
C ILE A 133 -6.41 -3.46 8.01
N LEU A 134 -7.62 -3.95 8.34
CA LEU A 134 -7.83 -4.97 9.38
C LEU A 134 -7.13 -6.29 9.08
N PHE A 135 -6.88 -6.60 7.81
CA PHE A 135 -6.07 -7.76 7.44
C PHE A 135 -4.61 -7.65 7.90
N THR A 136 -4.05 -6.44 7.94
CA THR A 136 -2.63 -6.20 8.25
C THR A 136 -2.40 -5.65 9.65
N THR A 137 -3.28 -4.78 10.15
CA THR A 137 -3.19 -4.07 11.44
C THR A 137 -4.59 -3.81 12.02
N GLY A 138 -4.73 -3.94 13.33
CA GLY A 138 -5.90 -3.57 14.11
C GLY A 138 -5.80 -2.17 14.73
N ASN A 139 -4.77 -1.40 14.39
CA ASN A 139 -4.55 -0.06 14.91
C ASN A 139 -5.69 0.90 14.49
N ILE A 140 -6.41 1.41 15.49
CA ILE A 140 -7.60 2.27 15.31
C ILE A 140 -7.25 3.58 14.57
N LYS A 141 -6.08 4.17 14.86
CA LYS A 141 -5.64 5.40 14.21
C LYS A 141 -5.41 5.17 12.72
N ASN A 142 -4.70 4.10 12.35
CA ASN A 142 -4.50 3.74 10.94
C ASN A 142 -5.82 3.45 10.22
N LEU A 143 -6.75 2.76 10.90
CA LEU A 143 -8.08 2.48 10.38
C LEU A 143 -8.86 3.77 10.06
N LEU A 144 -8.99 4.67 11.04
CA LEU A 144 -9.74 5.91 10.86
C LEU A 144 -9.08 6.85 9.86
N GLU A 145 -7.74 6.99 9.92
CA GLU A 145 -6.99 7.80 8.96
C GLU A 145 -7.13 7.25 7.54
N GLY A 146 -7.00 5.93 7.39
CA GLY A 146 -7.10 5.25 6.11
C GLY A 146 -8.48 5.42 5.46
N ILE A 147 -9.57 5.33 6.24
CA ILE A 147 -10.92 5.58 5.73
C ILE A 147 -11.03 7.01 5.21
N ILE A 148 -10.61 8.01 6.00
CA ILE A 148 -10.76 9.42 5.60
C ILE A 148 -9.88 9.78 4.42
N LEU A 149 -8.64 9.30 4.40
CA LEU A 149 -7.74 9.52 3.27
C LEU A 149 -8.24 8.82 2.00
N SER A 150 -8.92 7.67 2.12
CA SER A 150 -9.59 7.05 0.97
C SER A 150 -10.74 7.91 0.44
N LYS A 151 -11.49 8.60 1.32
CA LYS A 151 -12.54 9.55 0.94
C LYS A 151 -11.96 10.76 0.22
N VAL A 152 -10.87 11.33 0.74
CA VAL A 152 -10.17 12.45 0.10
C VAL A 152 -9.75 12.07 -1.33
N LEU A 153 -9.03 10.95 -1.49
CA LEU A 153 -8.63 10.50 -2.83
C LEU A 153 -9.82 10.24 -3.73
N PHE A 154 -10.88 9.62 -3.22
CA PHE A 154 -12.10 9.38 -3.98
C PHE A 154 -12.70 10.69 -4.50
N ILE A 155 -12.79 11.72 -3.67
CA ILE A 155 -13.31 13.04 -4.07
C ILE A 155 -12.41 13.64 -5.15
N LEU A 156 -11.10 13.73 -4.92
CA LEU A 156 -10.15 14.35 -5.85
C LEU A 156 -10.08 13.63 -7.21
N ILE A 157 -10.32 12.32 -7.24
CA ILE A 157 -10.32 11.52 -8.47
C ILE A 157 -11.61 11.72 -9.29
N ASN A 158 -12.75 11.92 -8.62
CA ASN A 158 -14.07 11.88 -9.25
C ASN A 158 -14.71 13.25 -9.45
N LYS A 159 -14.25 14.27 -8.73
CA LYS A 159 -14.77 15.62 -8.83
C LYS A 159 -13.63 16.57 -9.19
N ASP A 160 -13.83 17.34 -10.25
CA ASP A 160 -12.91 18.41 -10.62
C ASP A 160 -13.27 19.70 -9.84
N ASN A 161 -12.27 20.53 -9.52
CA ASN A 161 -12.44 21.85 -8.90
C ASN A 161 -13.23 21.89 -7.57
N VAL A 162 -13.13 20.85 -6.74
CA VAL A 162 -13.79 20.82 -5.42
C VAL A 162 -13.12 21.79 -4.46
N GLU A 163 -13.92 22.64 -3.82
CA GLU A 163 -13.41 23.54 -2.78
C GLU A 163 -13.06 22.81 -1.48
N TYR A 164 -12.03 23.30 -0.78
CA TYR A 164 -11.61 22.78 0.52
C TYR A 164 -12.76 22.65 1.54
N LYS A 165 -13.67 23.64 1.59
CA LYS A 165 -14.82 23.62 2.50
C LYS A 165 -15.79 22.46 2.19
N GLU A 166 -15.99 22.16 0.91
CA GLU A 166 -16.85 21.05 0.47
C GLU A 166 -16.20 19.70 0.84
N ILE A 167 -14.89 19.55 0.61
CA ILE A 167 -14.14 18.36 1.04
C ILE A 167 -14.31 18.15 2.55
N LEU A 168 -14.03 19.18 3.36
CA LEU A 168 -14.17 19.10 4.82
C LEU A 168 -15.57 18.66 5.26
N LYS A 169 -16.62 19.18 4.60
CA LYS A 169 -18.00 18.78 4.90
C LYS A 169 -18.19 17.27 4.71
N TYR A 170 -17.77 16.72 3.57
CA TYR A 170 -17.87 15.28 3.33
C TYR A 170 -17.07 14.45 4.32
N LEU A 171 -15.88 14.90 4.73
CA LEU A 171 -15.07 14.17 5.71
C LEU A 171 -15.72 14.17 7.11
N LYS A 172 -16.32 15.30 7.52
CA LYS A 172 -17.02 15.39 8.80
C LYS A 172 -18.27 14.52 8.82
N GLU A 173 -19.08 14.56 7.76
CA GLU A 173 -20.25 13.69 7.62
C GLU A 173 -19.86 12.21 7.70
N GLU A 174 -18.77 11.81 7.02
CA GLU A 174 -18.25 10.44 7.04
C GLU A 174 -17.93 9.94 8.46
N ILE A 175 -17.36 10.80 9.32
CA ILE A 175 -16.99 10.44 10.69
C ILE A 175 -18.16 10.54 11.66
N ILE A 176 -19.02 11.55 11.52
CA ILE A 176 -20.20 11.72 12.39
C ILE A 176 -21.13 10.52 12.27
N HIS A 177 -21.34 10.02 11.05
CA HIS A 177 -22.18 8.85 10.80
C HIS A 177 -21.50 7.51 11.08
N MET A 178 -20.25 7.51 11.54
CA MET A 178 -19.53 6.30 11.91
C MET A 178 -19.83 5.93 13.37
N SER A 179 -20.77 5.01 13.56
CA SER A 179 -21.04 4.34 14.82
C SER A 179 -20.05 3.22 15.05
N GLN A 180 -19.43 3.15 16.24
CA GLN A 180 -18.56 2.05 16.62
C GLN A 180 -19.28 0.70 16.62
N ARG A 181 -20.56 0.68 17.01
CA ARG A 181 -21.39 -0.54 17.01
C ARG A 181 -21.58 -1.06 15.59
N ASP A 182 -22.08 -0.20 14.71
CA ASP A 182 -22.32 -0.53 13.31
C ASP A 182 -21.02 -0.91 12.60
N PHE A 183 -19.91 -0.25 12.98
CA PHE A 183 -18.59 -0.62 12.49
C PHE A 183 -18.22 -2.05 12.87
N LEU A 184 -18.37 -2.45 14.14
CA LEU A 184 -18.07 -3.81 14.56
C LEU A 184 -19.02 -4.83 13.91
N ASP A 185 -20.32 -4.57 13.92
CA ASP A 185 -21.34 -5.48 13.39
C ASP A 185 -21.07 -5.81 11.90
N ASN A 186 -20.55 -4.85 11.13
CA ASN A 186 -20.27 -5.02 9.71
C ASN A 186 -18.85 -5.52 9.38
N ASN A 187 -17.90 -5.47 10.32
CA ASN A 187 -16.47 -5.68 10.01
C ASN A 187 -15.73 -6.62 10.98
N LYS A 188 -16.41 -7.20 11.98
CA LYS A 188 -15.79 -8.10 12.98
C LYS A 188 -15.00 -9.25 12.34
N ASP A 189 -15.49 -9.81 11.25
CA ASP A 189 -14.86 -10.96 10.57
C ASP A 189 -13.60 -10.59 9.78
N TYR A 190 -13.28 -9.29 9.65
CA TYR A 190 -12.06 -8.86 8.97
C TYR A 190 -10.87 -8.70 9.92
N PHE A 191 -11.10 -8.71 11.24
CA PHE A 191 -10.02 -8.65 12.20
C PHE A 191 -9.20 -9.95 12.15
N ARG A 192 -7.87 -9.80 12.13
CA ARG A 192 -6.97 -10.97 12.19
C ARG A 192 -6.96 -11.65 13.56
N PHE A 193 -7.15 -10.86 14.62
CA PHE A 193 -7.21 -11.33 16.00
C PHE A 193 -8.55 -10.98 16.63
N GLU A 194 -8.98 -11.80 17.59
CA GLU A 194 -10.22 -11.59 18.32
C GLU A 194 -10.20 -10.26 19.10
N LEU A 195 -11.32 -9.54 19.14
CA LEU A 195 -11.40 -8.23 19.80
C LEU A 195 -11.10 -8.26 21.31
N ASN A 196 -11.26 -9.41 21.96
CA ASN A 196 -10.92 -9.61 23.38
C ASN A 196 -9.40 -9.58 23.64
N THR A 197 -8.56 -9.76 22.62
CA THR A 197 -7.09 -9.65 22.73
C THR A 197 -6.60 -8.21 22.62
N TYR A 198 -7.49 -7.27 22.31
CA TYR A 198 -7.16 -5.86 22.33
C TYR A 198 -6.81 -5.44 23.77
N PRO A 199 -5.67 -4.77 24.01
CA PRO A 199 -5.11 -4.56 25.36
C PRO A 199 -5.93 -3.64 26.27
N ARG A 200 -6.92 -2.92 25.72
CA ARG A 200 -7.77 -1.97 26.44
C ARG A 200 -9.24 -2.22 26.07
N LYS A 201 -10.11 -1.21 26.24
CA LYS A 201 -11.50 -1.27 25.77
C LYS A 201 -11.59 -0.73 24.35
N PHE A 202 -11.63 -1.60 23.34
CA PHE A 202 -11.64 -1.22 21.92
C PHE A 202 -12.69 -0.15 21.61
N SER A 203 -13.93 -0.34 22.06
CA SER A 203 -15.03 0.60 21.80
C SER A 203 -14.76 2.02 22.32
N LEU A 204 -14.13 2.13 23.48
CA LEU A 204 -13.83 3.41 24.12
C LEU A 204 -12.64 4.10 23.44
N ASP A 205 -11.61 3.34 23.05
CA ASP A 205 -10.50 3.88 22.28
C ASP A 205 -10.95 4.30 20.87
N PHE A 206 -11.84 3.55 20.23
CA PHE A 206 -12.40 3.89 18.92
C PHE A 206 -13.09 5.26 18.95
N GLU A 207 -13.99 5.48 19.90
CA GLU A 207 -14.70 6.76 20.02
C GLU A 207 -13.75 7.90 20.42
N ARG A 208 -12.74 7.63 21.26
CA ARG A 208 -11.69 8.63 21.58
C ARG A 208 -10.94 9.07 20.34
N GLU A 209 -10.42 8.13 19.54
CA GLU A 209 -9.70 8.45 18.31
C GLU A 209 -10.62 9.14 17.28
N LYS A 210 -11.90 8.76 17.22
CA LYS A 210 -12.91 9.43 16.40
C LYS A 210 -13.09 10.91 16.77
N ILE A 211 -13.15 11.23 18.07
CA ILE A 211 -13.24 12.61 18.56
C ILE A 211 -12.00 13.41 18.18
N LYS A 212 -10.80 12.83 18.34
CA LYS A 212 -9.55 13.49 17.97
C LYS A 212 -9.49 13.80 16.47
N LEU A 213 -9.94 12.86 15.65
CA LEU A 213 -10.06 13.05 14.20
C LEU A 213 -11.04 14.17 13.85
N LEU A 214 -12.21 14.24 14.50
CA LEU A 214 -13.16 15.34 14.34
C LEU A 214 -12.56 16.70 14.74
N ASN A 215 -11.77 16.73 15.81
CA ASN A 215 -11.08 17.94 16.25
C ASN A 215 -10.11 18.45 15.17
N ILE A 216 -9.35 17.55 14.53
CA ILE A 216 -8.47 17.90 13.40
C ILE A 216 -9.28 18.46 12.23
N LEU A 217 -10.41 17.82 11.87
CA LEU A 217 -11.31 18.32 10.82
C LEU A 217 -11.96 19.68 11.17
N ASN A 218 -12.03 20.03 12.45
CA ASN A 218 -12.46 21.34 12.94
C ASN A 218 -11.33 22.36 13.07
N GLY A 219 -10.10 22.02 12.66
CA GLY A 219 -8.95 22.92 12.68
C GLY A 219 -8.23 23.02 14.02
N ILE A 220 -8.53 22.12 14.97
CA ILE A 220 -7.80 22.03 16.23
C ILE A 220 -6.47 21.31 15.96
N LYS A 221 -5.36 21.89 16.40
CA LYS A 221 -4.02 21.32 16.20
C LYS A 221 -3.90 19.97 16.92
N GLY A 222 -3.32 19.00 16.23
CA GLY A 222 -3.01 17.67 16.76
C GLY A 222 -1.67 17.17 16.23
N LYS A 223 -1.13 16.11 16.84
CA LYS A 223 0.10 15.41 16.39
C LYS A 223 -0.19 14.04 15.80
N GLU A 224 -1.42 13.56 15.96
CA GLU A 224 -1.89 12.30 15.38
C GLU A 224 -2.46 12.56 13.97
N PHE A 225 -2.72 11.51 13.21
CA PHE A 225 -3.24 11.60 11.84
C PHE A 225 -2.39 12.49 10.92
N THR A 226 -1.06 12.27 10.92
CA THR A 226 -0.08 13.14 10.27
C THR A 226 -0.28 13.24 8.76
N ASN A 227 -0.68 12.16 8.09
CA ASN A 227 -0.95 12.16 6.66
C ASN A 227 -2.22 12.97 6.35
N LEU A 228 -3.24 12.86 7.21
CA LEU A 228 -4.44 13.70 7.09
C LEU A 228 -4.11 15.18 7.31
N ILE A 229 -3.36 15.53 8.35
CA ILE A 229 -2.99 16.93 8.64
C ILE A 229 -2.30 17.54 7.43
N HIS A 230 -1.24 16.91 6.92
CA HIS A 230 -0.52 17.40 5.74
C HIS A 230 -1.42 17.45 4.49
N THR A 231 -2.33 16.50 4.34
CA THR A 231 -3.31 16.51 3.24
C THR A 231 -4.23 17.72 3.34
N LEU A 232 -4.76 18.03 4.53
CA LEU A 232 -5.63 19.20 4.75
C LEU A 232 -4.87 20.52 4.54
N GLU A 233 -3.60 20.58 4.96
CA GLU A 233 -2.73 21.74 4.71
C GLU A 233 -2.54 21.99 3.21
N ILE A 234 -2.27 20.95 2.42
CA ILE A 234 -2.19 21.07 0.95
C ILE A 234 -3.52 21.55 0.37
N LEU A 235 -4.63 20.95 0.78
CA LEU A 235 -5.94 21.28 0.23
C LEU A 235 -6.35 22.72 0.56
N LYS A 236 -5.98 23.22 1.74
CA LYS A 236 -6.33 24.56 2.23
C LYS A 236 -5.39 25.65 1.71
N ASN A 237 -4.08 25.43 1.85
CA ASN A 237 -3.05 26.46 1.68
C ASN A 237 -2.17 26.25 0.43
N LYS A 238 -2.37 25.15 -0.30
CA LYS A 238 -1.51 24.73 -1.42
C LYS A 238 -0.04 24.59 -1.05
N SER A 239 0.25 24.26 0.21
CA SER A 239 1.61 24.09 0.72
C SER A 239 1.66 22.99 1.79
N CYS A 240 2.83 22.39 1.96
CA CYS A 240 3.15 21.42 3.00
C CYS A 240 4.67 21.39 3.21
N ASN A 241 5.11 21.11 4.44
CA ASN A 241 6.52 20.95 4.79
C ASN A 241 7.24 19.90 3.93
N GLU A 242 8.58 20.03 3.85
CA GLU A 242 9.46 19.22 2.97
C GLU A 242 9.47 17.72 3.31
N ASN A 243 9.13 17.33 4.54
CA ASN A 243 9.05 15.92 4.96
C ASN A 243 7.66 15.30 4.67
N SER A 244 7.22 15.31 3.41
CA SER A 244 5.93 14.74 2.99
C SER A 244 5.98 13.22 2.82
N SER A 245 5.01 12.46 3.34
CA SER A 245 4.96 11.00 3.15
C SER A 245 4.63 10.59 1.71
N PHE A 246 4.74 9.29 1.39
CA PHE A 246 4.31 8.74 0.09
C PHE A 246 2.90 9.22 -0.29
N PHE A 247 1.96 9.12 0.64
CA PHE A 247 0.57 9.50 0.41
C PHE A 247 0.42 11.01 0.17
N VAL A 248 1.12 11.84 0.93
CA VAL A 248 1.10 13.29 0.75
C VAL A 248 1.63 13.67 -0.65
N ASN A 249 2.62 12.95 -1.17
CA ASN A 249 3.11 13.14 -2.54
C ASN A 249 2.11 12.70 -3.62
N VAL A 250 1.22 11.74 -3.32
CA VAL A 250 0.06 11.45 -4.19
C VAL A 250 -0.84 12.68 -4.27
N ILE A 251 -1.14 13.30 -3.12
CA ILE A 251 -2.01 14.48 -3.04
C ILE A 251 -1.39 15.67 -3.79
N LYS A 252 -0.09 15.93 -3.61
CA LYS A 252 0.64 16.95 -4.36
C LYS A 252 0.54 16.73 -5.88
N GLY A 253 0.74 15.48 -6.33
CA GLY A 253 0.68 15.15 -7.75
C GLY A 253 -0.71 15.30 -8.39
N ILE A 254 -1.79 15.01 -7.64
CA ILE A 254 -3.17 15.11 -8.17
C ILE A 254 -3.77 16.52 -8.01
N TYR A 255 -3.50 17.21 -6.90
CA TYR A 255 -4.20 18.46 -6.55
C TYR A 255 -3.40 19.71 -6.87
N LEU A 256 -2.09 19.70 -6.60
CA LEU A 256 -1.20 20.82 -6.93
C LEU A 256 -0.61 20.70 -8.33
N GLU A 257 -0.80 19.55 -8.97
CA GLU A 257 -0.20 19.27 -10.26
C GLU A 257 1.33 19.43 -10.22
N GLU A 258 1.94 19.11 -9.08
CA GLU A 258 3.39 19.09 -8.94
C GLU A 258 3.99 17.91 -9.70
N GLU A 259 5.21 18.11 -10.19
CA GLU A 259 6.05 17.05 -10.73
C GLU A 259 7.40 17.05 -10.03
N PHE A 260 7.58 16.09 -9.13
CA PHE A 260 8.87 15.80 -8.52
C PHE A 260 9.78 15.18 -9.57
N LYS A 261 10.92 15.83 -9.84
CA LYS A 261 11.90 15.40 -10.84
C LYS A 261 12.97 14.56 -10.18
N TYR A 262 12.81 13.24 -10.30
CA TYR A 262 13.80 12.27 -9.87
C TYR A 262 13.66 11.02 -10.72
N ASP A 263 14.79 10.48 -11.18
CA ASP A 263 14.79 9.28 -12.02
C ASP A 263 14.53 8.05 -11.17
N ILE A 264 13.52 7.26 -11.57
CA ILE A 264 13.25 5.96 -10.97
C ILE A 264 13.53 4.84 -11.95
N LYS A 265 13.99 3.71 -11.42
CA LYS A 265 14.10 2.47 -12.21
C LYS A 265 12.74 2.09 -12.78
N ASP A 266 12.68 1.31 -13.85
CA ASP A 266 11.43 0.72 -14.38
C ASP A 266 10.20 1.68 -14.47
N GLU A 267 10.38 2.99 -14.71
CA GLU A 267 9.29 3.97 -14.76
C GLU A 267 8.19 3.56 -15.77
N LYS A 268 8.61 2.99 -16.91
CA LYS A 268 7.70 2.45 -17.93
C LYS A 268 6.78 1.37 -17.36
N PHE A 269 7.27 0.51 -16.47
CA PHE A 269 6.47 -0.51 -15.81
C PHE A 269 5.44 0.11 -14.86
N ILE A 270 5.81 1.15 -14.09
CA ILE A 270 4.86 1.88 -13.24
C ILE A 270 3.72 2.49 -14.09
N LYS A 271 4.03 3.11 -15.23
CA LYS A 271 3.01 3.63 -16.17
C LYS A 271 2.08 2.52 -16.70
N VAL A 272 2.60 1.30 -16.93
CA VAL A 272 1.76 0.16 -17.32
C VAL A 272 0.80 -0.24 -16.19
N LEU A 273 1.22 -0.18 -14.93
CA LEU A 273 0.36 -0.44 -13.78
C LEU A 273 -0.73 0.64 -13.62
N CYS A 274 -0.41 1.91 -13.85
CA CYS A 274 -1.39 2.99 -13.90
C CYS A 274 -2.48 2.72 -14.95
N LYS A 275 -2.08 2.33 -16.17
CA LYS A 275 -3.01 1.92 -17.23
C LYS A 275 -3.88 0.74 -16.81
N TYR A 276 -3.30 -0.25 -16.14
CA TYR A 276 -4.02 -1.42 -15.64
C TYR A 276 -5.09 -1.05 -14.60
N LEU A 277 -4.76 -0.17 -13.63
CA LEU A 277 -5.72 0.36 -12.67
C LEU A 277 -6.92 1.05 -13.34
N ILE A 278 -6.67 1.81 -14.41
CA ILE A 278 -7.74 2.46 -15.20
C ILE A 278 -8.61 1.43 -15.92
N LYS A 279 -8.00 0.37 -16.49
CA LYS A 279 -8.74 -0.72 -17.12
C LYS A 279 -9.63 -1.43 -16.10
N LEU A 280 -9.13 -1.71 -14.89
CA LEU A 280 -9.91 -2.28 -13.78
C LEU A 280 -11.10 -1.37 -13.45
N ARG A 281 -10.88 -0.08 -13.23
CA ARG A 281 -11.94 0.90 -12.96
C ARG A 281 -13.00 0.93 -14.05
N LYS A 282 -12.58 0.81 -15.32
CA LYS A 282 -13.47 0.82 -16.48
C LYS A 282 -14.16 -0.53 -16.74
N GLY A 283 -13.88 -1.58 -15.96
CA GLY A 283 -14.43 -2.92 -16.18
C GLY A 283 -13.88 -3.60 -17.44
N ARG A 284 -12.67 -3.23 -17.88
CA ARG A 284 -12.03 -3.72 -19.12
C ARG A 284 -11.02 -4.84 -18.89
N VAL A 285 -11.10 -5.51 -17.75
CA VAL A 285 -10.25 -6.64 -17.40
C VAL A 285 -11.17 -7.84 -17.16
N ASN A 286 -10.98 -8.90 -17.93
CA ASN A 286 -11.75 -10.14 -17.75
C ASN A 286 -11.30 -10.80 -16.41
N PRO A 287 -12.21 -11.03 -15.45
CA PRO A 287 -11.87 -11.75 -14.22
C PRO A 287 -11.29 -13.15 -14.47
N GLU A 288 -11.74 -13.85 -15.52
CA GLU A 288 -11.30 -15.22 -15.83
C GLU A 288 -9.84 -15.26 -16.28
N SER A 289 -9.35 -14.19 -16.93
CA SER A 289 -7.93 -14.13 -17.33
C SER A 289 -6.97 -13.88 -16.16
N LEU A 290 -7.51 -13.64 -14.96
CA LEU A 290 -6.75 -13.50 -13.71
C LEU A 290 -6.89 -14.72 -12.79
N GLU A 291 -7.72 -15.69 -13.16
CA GLU A 291 -7.96 -16.89 -12.38
C GLU A 291 -6.71 -17.78 -12.40
N VAL A 292 -6.32 -18.27 -11.23
CA VAL A 292 -5.18 -19.14 -11.05
C VAL A 292 -5.71 -20.46 -10.51
N ASN A 293 -5.77 -21.47 -11.39
CA ASN A 293 -6.26 -22.80 -11.01
C ASN A 293 -5.35 -23.47 -9.98
N GLU A 294 -4.03 -23.32 -10.14
CA GLU A 294 -3.04 -23.89 -9.25
C GLU A 294 -1.81 -22.98 -9.13
N TYR A 295 -1.33 -22.79 -7.90
CA TYR A 295 -0.13 -22.01 -7.61
C TYR A 295 1.12 -22.89 -7.63
N LYS A 296 1.96 -22.73 -8.65
CA LYS A 296 3.29 -23.32 -8.76
C LYS A 296 4.32 -22.33 -8.20
N LEU A 297 4.71 -22.54 -6.95
CA LEU A 297 5.60 -21.66 -6.18
C LEU A 297 6.86 -22.40 -5.73
N PRO A 298 7.72 -22.88 -6.65
CA PRO A 298 8.93 -23.59 -6.27
C PRO A 298 9.89 -22.68 -5.49
N ASP A 299 10.67 -23.26 -4.57
CA ASP A 299 11.69 -22.51 -3.82
C ASP A 299 12.78 -22.01 -4.79
N ILE A 300 12.81 -20.69 -5.02
CA ILE A 300 13.77 -20.02 -5.91
C ILE A 300 15.22 -20.33 -5.54
N PHE A 301 15.47 -20.62 -4.26
CA PHE A 301 16.81 -20.89 -3.76
C PHE A 301 17.33 -22.29 -4.12
N THR A 302 16.53 -23.18 -4.72
CA THR A 302 16.98 -24.53 -5.14
C THR A 302 17.54 -24.61 -6.56
N PHE A 303 17.18 -23.69 -7.45
CA PHE A 303 17.57 -23.70 -8.88
C PHE A 303 19.04 -23.32 -9.13
N LYS A 304 19.74 -23.87 -10.11
CA LYS A 304 21.13 -23.54 -10.43
C LYS A 304 21.24 -22.26 -11.27
N GLU A 305 22.44 -21.67 -11.34
CA GLU A 305 22.69 -20.58 -12.30
C GLU A 305 22.43 -21.03 -13.74
N GLY A 306 21.79 -20.17 -14.54
CA GLY A 306 21.35 -20.49 -15.90
C GLY A 306 20.04 -21.29 -15.97
N GLU A 307 19.57 -21.86 -14.86
CA GLU A 307 18.35 -22.67 -14.84
C GLU A 307 17.10 -21.79 -14.99
N GLU A 308 16.22 -22.22 -15.89
CA GLU A 308 14.92 -21.60 -16.10
C GLU A 308 13.83 -22.37 -15.35
N PHE A 309 12.85 -21.64 -14.83
CA PHE A 309 11.72 -22.23 -14.13
C PHE A 309 10.47 -21.38 -14.30
N ASN A 310 9.32 -22.01 -14.07
CA ASN A 310 8.02 -21.33 -14.07
C ASN A 310 7.57 -21.12 -12.63
N HIS A 311 7.21 -19.88 -12.30
CA HIS A 311 6.70 -19.51 -10.98
C HIS A 311 5.45 -18.66 -11.16
N THR A 312 4.31 -19.03 -10.56
CA THR A 312 3.01 -18.38 -10.81
C THR A 312 3.03 -16.85 -10.59
N LEU A 313 3.82 -16.35 -9.63
CA LEU A 313 3.91 -14.91 -9.35
C LEU A 313 4.96 -14.14 -10.18
N LEU A 314 5.98 -14.84 -10.69
CA LEU A 314 7.10 -14.25 -11.43
C LEU A 314 7.02 -14.53 -12.95
N ASN A 315 6.12 -15.44 -13.35
CA ASN A 315 6.08 -16.11 -14.64
C ASN A 315 7.39 -16.88 -14.92
N ARG A 316 7.77 -17.01 -16.19
CA ARG A 316 9.07 -17.58 -16.59
C ARG A 316 10.20 -16.75 -15.97
N ALA A 317 11.04 -17.42 -15.21
CA ALA A 317 12.15 -16.84 -14.46
C ALA A 317 13.44 -17.60 -14.73
N ILE A 318 14.57 -16.90 -14.64
CA ILE A 318 15.90 -17.47 -14.89
C ILE A 318 16.83 -17.02 -13.77
N ILE A 319 17.59 -17.94 -13.18
CA ILE A 319 18.65 -17.59 -12.23
C ILE A 319 19.85 -17.05 -13.02
N ILE A 320 20.14 -15.75 -12.90
CA ILE A 320 21.30 -15.14 -13.56
C ILE A 320 22.58 -15.40 -12.78
N LYS A 321 22.48 -15.32 -11.45
CA LYS A 321 23.62 -15.40 -10.54
C LYS A 321 23.19 -15.84 -9.16
N LYS A 322 24.00 -16.67 -8.51
CA LYS A 322 23.90 -17.05 -7.11
C LYS A 322 25.20 -16.71 -6.41
N THR A 323 25.07 -16.06 -5.26
CA THR A 323 26.21 -15.79 -4.40
C THR A 323 25.90 -16.20 -2.99
N THR A 324 26.92 -16.73 -2.32
CA THR A 324 26.92 -16.86 -0.87
C THR A 324 27.66 -15.65 -0.31
N TYR A 325 27.06 -14.97 0.65
CA TYR A 325 27.74 -13.91 1.40
C TYR A 325 27.45 -14.04 2.89
N LYS A 326 28.48 -14.32 3.69
CA LYS A 326 28.35 -14.64 5.13
C LYS A 326 27.26 -15.70 5.33
N ASN A 327 26.22 -15.37 6.09
CA ASN A 327 25.08 -16.25 6.40
C ASN A 327 23.92 -16.11 5.41
N TYR A 328 24.11 -15.47 4.26
CA TYR A 328 23.05 -15.29 3.26
C TYR A 328 23.34 -16.07 1.97
N LEU A 329 22.28 -16.66 1.44
CA LEU A 329 22.20 -17.11 0.06
C LEU A 329 21.47 -16.04 -0.74
N ILE A 330 22.14 -15.49 -1.75
CA ILE A 330 21.62 -14.45 -2.64
C ILE A 330 21.39 -15.06 -4.02
N SER A 331 20.23 -14.81 -4.61
CA SER A 331 19.87 -15.24 -5.97
C SER A 331 19.37 -14.05 -6.77
N TYR A 332 20.02 -13.78 -7.89
CA TYR A 332 19.59 -12.77 -8.87
C TYR A 332 18.71 -13.45 -9.91
N VAL A 333 17.44 -13.08 -9.93
CA VAL A 333 16.41 -13.74 -10.74
C VAL A 333 15.92 -12.78 -11.82
N LYS A 334 16.12 -13.14 -13.09
CA LYS A 334 15.53 -12.44 -14.23
C LYS A 334 14.09 -12.87 -14.41
N THR A 335 13.22 -11.91 -14.63
CA THR A 335 11.81 -12.11 -14.96
C THR A 335 11.43 -11.20 -16.12
N LYS A 336 10.19 -11.30 -16.60
CA LYS A 336 9.63 -10.34 -17.57
C LYS A 336 9.63 -8.90 -17.05
N THR A 337 9.51 -8.68 -15.74
CA THR A 337 9.40 -7.34 -15.13
C THR A 337 10.74 -6.77 -14.68
N GLY A 338 11.84 -7.52 -14.81
CA GLY A 338 13.18 -7.07 -14.44
C GLY A 338 13.97 -8.11 -13.67
N ILE A 339 15.06 -7.66 -13.05
CA ILE A 339 15.96 -8.49 -12.25
C ILE A 339 15.71 -8.20 -10.77
N TYR A 340 15.37 -9.24 -10.02
CA TYR A 340 15.17 -9.19 -8.58
C TYR A 340 16.38 -9.78 -7.87
N ARG A 341 16.76 -9.18 -6.73
CA ARG A 341 17.76 -9.73 -5.81
C ARG A 341 17.04 -10.36 -4.64
N PHE A 342 16.96 -11.69 -4.64
CA PHE A 342 16.43 -12.49 -3.55
C PHE A 342 17.53 -12.83 -2.55
N ALA A 343 17.25 -12.76 -1.25
CA ALA A 343 18.16 -13.11 -0.18
C ALA A 343 17.42 -13.94 0.89
N LYS A 344 18.02 -15.06 1.31
CA LYS A 344 17.54 -15.93 2.38
C LYS A 344 18.70 -16.23 3.33
N PHE A 345 18.42 -16.26 4.63
CA PHE A 345 19.41 -16.70 5.62
C PHE A 345 19.70 -18.19 5.39
N LYS A 346 20.98 -18.57 5.37
CA LYS A 346 21.40 -19.95 5.46
C LYS A 346 21.09 -20.38 6.88
N ASN A 347 20.11 -21.27 7.05
CA ASN A 347 19.63 -21.76 8.35
C ASN A 347 20.68 -21.67 9.46
N THR A 348 20.42 -20.88 10.50
CA THR A 348 20.76 -21.32 11.85
C THR A 348 19.86 -22.52 12.13
N LEU A 349 20.48 -23.62 12.55
CA LEU A 349 19.81 -24.80 13.13
C LEU A 349 18.76 -24.39 14.17
#